data_AF-A0A924LYT7-F1
#
_entry.id   AF-A0A924LYT7-F1
#
_cell.length_a   1.000
_cell.length_b   1.000
_cell.length_c   1.000
_cell.angle_alpha   90.00
_cell.angle_beta   90.00
_cell.angle_gamma   90.00
#
_symmetry.space_group_name_H-M   'P 1'
#
loop_
_entity.id
_entity.type
_entity.pdbx_description
1 polymer ?
#
loop_
_entity_poly.entity_id
_entity_poly.type
_entity_poly.pdbx_seq_one_letter_code
_entity_poly.pdbx_strand_id
1 'polypeptide(L)'
;MKVQLERVKIVLIAGLAFLSSAQAIPRLGDSLPENPWKEVPARALIVLYSHDCGDLGNTWKVLQAQKIPLELVNAEETLAYAPPGLEVWRGPQATAFSRALKIRRYPTVLYLEDGRINRFWEGDKNDPAMGTSLLKFFSSVGLK
;
A
#
# COMPACT_ATOMS: atom_id res chain seq x y z
N MET A 1 -53.52 -0.25 51.70
CA MET A 1 -52.93 -1.28 50.81
C MET A 1 -51.60 -0.75 50.30
N LYS A 2 -50.49 -1.39 50.66
CA LYS A 2 -49.13 -1.05 50.20
C LYS A 2 -48.90 -1.72 48.84
N VAL A 3 -48.48 -0.98 47.83
CA VAL A 3 -47.84 -1.54 46.63
C VAL A 3 -46.53 -0.79 46.45
N GLN A 4 -45.44 -1.47 46.79
CA GLN A 4 -44.07 -1.11 46.45
C GLN A 4 -43.90 -1.42 44.96
N LEU A 5 -43.45 -0.44 44.16
CA LEU A 5 -43.02 -0.69 42.79
C LEU A 5 -41.67 0.00 42.57
N GLU A 6 -40.79 -0.76 41.93
CA GLU A 6 -39.36 -0.80 42.12
C GLU A 6 -38.58 0.39 41.51
N ARG A 7 -37.41 0.64 42.10
CA ARG A 7 -36.44 1.66 41.68
C ARG A 7 -35.76 1.22 40.38
N VAL A 8 -36.16 1.80 39.26
CA VAL A 8 -35.46 1.65 37.98
C VAL A 8 -34.25 2.59 37.95
N LYS A 9 -33.05 2.05 38.16
CA LYS A 9 -31.77 2.74 37.91
C LYS A 9 -31.38 2.54 36.45
N ILE A 10 -31.70 3.50 35.59
CA ILE A 10 -31.14 3.58 34.23
C ILE A 10 -29.81 4.34 34.33
N VAL A 11 -28.71 3.59 34.21
CA VAL A 11 -27.37 4.17 34.02
C VAL A 11 -27.09 4.13 32.51
N LEU A 12 -27.25 5.28 31.86
CA LEU A 12 -26.94 5.49 30.44
C LEU A 12 -25.44 5.82 30.33
N ILE A 13 -24.60 4.79 30.16
CA ILE A 13 -23.20 5.00 29.74
C ILE A 13 -23.22 5.13 28.21
N ALA A 14 -23.38 6.36 27.75
CA ALA A 14 -23.12 6.73 26.36
C ALA A 14 -21.60 6.78 26.15
N GLY A 15 -20.98 5.62 25.96
CA GLY A 15 -19.63 5.52 25.44
C GLY A 15 -19.65 5.97 23.98
N LEU A 16 -19.29 7.23 23.72
CA LEU A 16 -18.90 7.67 22.40
C LEU A 16 -17.73 6.81 21.94
N ALA A 17 -18.03 5.79 21.16
CA ALA A 17 -17.04 5.09 20.36
C ALA A 17 -16.46 6.10 19.37
N PHE A 18 -15.35 6.73 19.75
CA PHE A 18 -14.37 7.21 18.78
C PHE A 18 -13.87 5.96 18.05
N LEU A 19 -14.61 5.56 17.01
CA LEU A 19 -14.11 4.68 15.97
C LEU A 19 -13.04 5.47 15.22
N SER A 20 -11.86 5.64 15.84
CA SER A 20 -10.64 5.85 15.08
C SER A 20 -10.57 4.68 14.12
N SER A 21 -10.88 4.95 12.85
CA SER A 21 -10.60 4.00 11.79
C SER A 21 -9.10 3.77 11.86
N ALA A 22 -8.69 2.64 12.45
CA ALA A 22 -7.31 2.20 12.43
C ALA A 22 -6.98 1.96 10.97
N GLN A 23 -6.42 2.98 10.32
CA GLN A 23 -6.04 2.94 8.92
C GLN A 23 -4.92 1.91 8.82
N ALA A 24 -5.25 0.78 8.19
CA ALA A 24 -4.32 -0.29 7.91
C ALA A 24 -3.42 0.21 6.77
N ILE A 25 -2.20 0.64 7.12
CA ILE A 25 -1.22 1.26 6.25
C ILE A 25 0.07 0.42 6.33
N PRO A 26 0.89 0.32 5.26
CA PRO A 26 2.23 -0.23 5.36
C PRO A 26 2.99 0.38 6.54
N ARG A 27 3.51 -0.49 7.41
CA ARG A 27 4.23 -0.04 8.60
C ARG A 27 5.65 0.34 8.23
N LEU A 28 6.02 1.58 8.52
CA LEU A 28 7.39 2.05 8.33
C LEU A 28 8.32 1.34 9.33
N GLY A 29 9.52 0.99 8.89
CA GLY A 29 10.51 0.24 9.65
C GLY A 29 10.33 -1.28 9.62
N ASP A 30 9.17 -1.78 9.19
CA ASP A 30 8.95 -3.22 9.05
C ASP A 30 9.74 -3.76 7.85
N SER A 31 10.17 -5.00 7.96
CA SER A 31 10.67 -5.77 6.82
C SER A 31 9.51 -6.15 5.91
N LEU A 32 9.82 -6.43 4.64
CA LEU A 32 8.83 -6.98 3.73
C LEU A 32 8.31 -8.34 4.22
N PRO A 33 7.03 -8.68 3.99
CA PRO A 33 6.52 -10.04 4.16
C PRO A 33 7.26 -11.03 3.25
N GLU A 34 6.96 -12.32 3.43
CA GLU A 34 7.47 -13.38 2.57
C GLU A 34 7.27 -13.06 1.08
N ASN A 35 8.35 -13.16 0.31
CA ASN A 35 8.45 -12.74 -1.07
C ASN A 35 9.45 -13.65 -1.83
N PRO A 36 9.39 -13.72 -3.17
CA PRO A 36 10.18 -14.67 -3.94
C PRO A 36 11.61 -14.18 -4.21
N TRP A 37 11.95 -12.96 -3.80
CA TRP A 37 13.26 -12.37 -4.06
C TRP A 37 14.30 -13.03 -3.17
N LYS A 38 15.30 -13.66 -3.79
CA LYS A 38 16.37 -14.38 -3.07
C LYS A 38 17.06 -13.50 -2.02
N GLU A 39 17.24 -12.23 -2.37
CA GLU A 39 17.71 -11.19 -1.46
C GLU A 39 16.84 -9.96 -1.65
N VAL A 40 16.28 -9.44 -0.55
CA VAL A 40 15.60 -8.14 -0.57
C VAL A 40 16.68 -7.07 -0.72
N PRO A 41 16.67 -6.25 -1.78
CA PRO A 41 17.71 -5.24 -1.95
C PRO A 41 17.67 -4.23 -0.80
N ALA A 42 18.84 -3.78 -0.35
CA ALA A 42 18.94 -2.77 0.70
C ALA A 42 18.19 -1.48 0.33
N ARG A 43 18.23 -1.10 -0.95
CA ARG A 43 17.50 0.04 -1.50
C ARG A 43 16.77 -0.38 -2.76
N ALA A 44 15.44 -0.27 -2.78
CA ALA A 44 14.60 -0.67 -3.91
C ALA A 44 13.27 0.07 -3.92
N LEU A 45 12.61 0.04 -5.08
CA LEU A 45 11.18 0.36 -5.21
C LEU A 45 10.39 -0.93 -5.37
N ILE A 46 9.35 -1.10 -4.55
CA ILE A 46 8.37 -2.17 -4.73
C ILE A 46 7.07 -1.53 -5.22
N VAL A 47 6.66 -1.86 -6.42
CA VAL A 47 5.43 -1.32 -7.03
C VAL A 47 4.36 -2.37 -6.96
N LEU A 48 3.34 -2.10 -6.15
CA LEU A 48 2.13 -2.91 -6.06
C LEU A 48 1.04 -2.27 -6.90
N TYR A 49 0.46 -3.05 -7.80
CA TYR A 49 -0.62 -2.59 -8.66
C TYR A 49 -1.66 -3.69 -8.85
N SER A 50 -2.84 -3.30 -9.31
CA SER A 50 -3.97 -4.18 -9.58
C SER A 50 -4.66 -3.78 -10.89
N HIS A 51 -5.56 -4.62 -11.39
CA HIS A 51 -6.33 -4.42 -12.62
C HIS A 51 -7.06 -3.08 -12.68
N ASP A 52 -7.47 -2.56 -11.52
CA ASP A 52 -8.17 -1.27 -11.46
C ASP A 52 -7.27 -0.10 -11.85
N CYS A 53 -5.95 -0.22 -11.79
CA CYS A 53 -5.04 0.90 -12.06
C CYS A 53 -4.95 1.29 -13.53
N GLY A 54 -5.43 0.45 -14.44
CA GLY A 54 -5.23 0.63 -15.88
C GLY A 54 -3.74 0.56 -16.27
N ASP A 55 -3.41 1.15 -17.42
CA ASP A 55 -2.02 1.42 -17.80
C ASP A 55 -1.50 2.60 -16.97
N LEU A 56 -0.49 2.37 -16.12
CA LEU A 56 0.17 3.46 -15.40
C LEU A 56 0.89 4.43 -16.37
N GLY A 57 1.02 4.07 -17.65
CA GLY A 57 1.38 4.97 -18.74
C GLY A 57 2.71 5.67 -18.49
N ASN A 58 2.68 7.01 -18.41
CA ASN A 58 3.88 7.80 -18.13
C ASN A 58 4.48 7.51 -16.75
N THR A 59 3.70 7.08 -15.77
CA THR A 59 4.21 6.70 -14.44
C THR A 59 5.22 5.54 -14.54
N TRP A 60 5.01 4.59 -15.46
CA TRP A 60 5.98 3.52 -15.70
C TRP A 60 7.34 4.05 -16.19
N LYS A 61 7.34 5.09 -17.02
CA LYS A 61 8.58 5.72 -17.50
C LYS A 61 9.33 6.39 -16.33
N VAL A 62 8.60 7.04 -15.43
CA VAL A 62 9.21 7.68 -14.25
C VAL A 62 9.80 6.63 -13.30
N LEU A 63 9.08 5.51 -13.08
CA LEU A 63 9.56 4.39 -12.27
C LEU A 63 10.83 3.75 -12.86
N GLN A 64 10.85 3.49 -14.16
CA GLN A 64 12.00 2.89 -14.86
C GLN A 64 13.19 3.84 -15.00
N ALA A 65 12.98 5.16 -14.94
CA ALA A 65 14.07 6.13 -14.95
C ALA A 65 14.90 6.09 -13.64
N GLN A 66 14.38 5.46 -12.58
CA GLN A 66 15.09 5.33 -11.32
C GLN A 66 16.24 4.34 -11.47
N LYS A 67 17.43 4.74 -10.99
CA LYS A 67 18.64 3.91 -11.04
C LYS A 67 18.77 2.97 -9.84
N ILE A 68 17.66 2.48 -9.33
CA ILE A 68 17.61 1.52 -8.24
C ILE A 68 16.73 0.32 -8.62
N PRO A 69 16.94 -0.85 -7.99
CA PRO A 69 16.12 -2.03 -8.24
C PRO A 69 14.62 -1.72 -8.16
N LEU A 70 13.87 -2.28 -9.10
CA LEU A 70 12.44 -2.10 -9.25
C LEU A 70 11.77 -3.47 -9.27
N GLU A 71 10.98 -3.76 -8.25
CA GLU A 71 10.22 -5.00 -8.16
C GLU A 71 8.74 -4.75 -8.38
N LEU A 72 8.13 -5.53 -9.26
CA LEU A 72 6.73 -5.37 -9.65
C LEU A 72 5.87 -6.48 -9.07
N VAL A 73 4.83 -6.08 -8.35
CA VAL A 73 3.86 -6.99 -7.72
C VAL A 73 2.48 -6.68 -8.29
N ASN A 74 1.90 -7.64 -9.00
CA ASN A 74 0.47 -7.57 -9.31
C ASN A 74 -0.29 -8.27 -8.18
N ALA A 75 -1.03 -7.47 -7.41
CA ALA A 75 -1.74 -7.91 -6.24
C ALA A 75 -2.96 -8.79 -6.55
N GLU A 76 -3.35 -8.91 -7.82
CA GLU A 76 -4.51 -9.67 -8.25
C GLU A 76 -4.17 -10.54 -9.47
N GLU A 77 -4.86 -11.68 -9.61
CA GLU A 77 -4.59 -12.67 -10.67
C GLU A 77 -5.08 -12.23 -12.07
N THR A 78 -5.42 -10.97 -12.23
CA THR A 78 -5.87 -10.39 -13.48
C THR A 78 -4.69 -9.91 -14.32
N LEU A 79 -4.84 -10.01 -15.65
CA LEU A 79 -3.84 -9.54 -16.61
C LEU A 79 -3.79 -8.00 -16.64
N ALA A 80 -3.20 -7.38 -15.63
CA ALA A 80 -2.80 -5.97 -15.70
C ALA A 80 -1.53 -5.84 -16.55
N TYR A 81 -1.51 -4.85 -17.44
CA TYR A 81 -0.38 -4.58 -18.34
C TYR A 81 0.85 -4.20 -17.52
N ALA A 82 1.95 -4.89 -17.80
CA ALA A 82 3.25 -4.58 -17.26
C ALA A 82 4.12 -3.95 -18.34
N PRO A 83 5.07 -3.06 -18.00
CA PRO A 83 6.03 -2.57 -18.96
C PRO A 83 6.79 -3.72 -19.60
N PRO A 84 7.07 -3.66 -20.92
CA PRO A 84 7.90 -4.67 -21.58
C PRO A 84 9.27 -4.78 -20.90
N GLY A 85 9.75 -6.02 -20.72
CA GLY A 85 11.10 -6.28 -20.19
C GLY A 85 11.23 -6.25 -18.67
N LEU A 86 10.13 -6.05 -17.92
CA LEU A 86 10.12 -6.21 -16.47
C LEU A 86 9.39 -7.49 -16.07
N GLU A 87 10.02 -8.28 -15.20
CA GLU A 87 9.35 -9.41 -14.58
C GLU A 87 8.35 -8.91 -13.54
N VAL A 88 7.18 -9.54 -13.52
CA VAL A 88 6.12 -9.21 -12.58
C VAL A 88 5.79 -10.44 -11.78
N TRP A 89 5.87 -10.30 -10.46
CA TRP A 89 5.37 -11.31 -9.55
C TRP A 89 3.83 -11.26 -9.49
N ARG A 90 3.20 -12.42 -9.70
CA ARG A 90 1.74 -12.59 -9.80
C ARG A 90 1.28 -13.82 -9.00
N GLY A 91 -0.04 -13.98 -8.89
CA GLY A 91 -0.66 -15.17 -8.30
C GLY A 91 -1.05 -15.00 -6.82
N PRO A 92 -1.43 -16.09 -6.14
CA PRO A 92 -2.00 -16.02 -4.80
C PRO A 92 -1.00 -15.49 -3.76
N GLN A 93 0.29 -15.76 -3.96
CA GLN A 93 1.35 -15.30 -3.06
C GLN A 93 1.57 -13.79 -3.18
N ALA A 94 1.53 -13.22 -4.39
CA ALA A 94 1.58 -11.77 -4.60
C ALA A 94 0.36 -11.05 -3.99
N THR A 95 -0.81 -11.71 -4.05
CA THR A 95 -2.04 -11.24 -3.37
C THR A 95 -1.86 -11.25 -1.86
N ALA A 96 -1.34 -12.35 -1.30
CA ALA A 96 -1.09 -12.49 0.13
C ALA A 96 -0.08 -11.46 0.65
N PHE A 97 1.00 -11.22 -0.10
CA PHE A 97 2.00 -10.19 0.19
C PHE A 97 1.37 -8.79 0.27
N SER A 98 0.57 -8.42 -0.73
CA SER A 98 -0.12 -7.12 -0.76
C SER A 98 -1.09 -6.95 0.41
N ARG A 99 -1.79 -8.02 0.79
CA ARG A 99 -2.70 -8.05 1.96
C ARG A 99 -1.95 -7.97 3.29
N ALA A 100 -0.81 -8.64 3.42
CA ALA A 100 0.02 -8.59 4.62
C ALA A 100 0.57 -7.17 4.86
N LEU A 101 0.91 -6.47 3.78
CA LEU A 101 1.27 -5.05 3.78
C LEU A 101 0.09 -4.10 4.02
N LYS A 102 -1.13 -4.62 4.07
CA LYS A 102 -2.38 -3.87 4.25
C LYS A 102 -2.60 -2.82 3.16
N ILE A 103 -2.15 -3.09 1.94
CA ILE A 103 -2.35 -2.18 0.80
C ILE A 103 -3.85 -2.05 0.51
N ARG A 104 -4.34 -0.81 0.44
CA ARG A 104 -5.77 -0.53 0.19
C ARG A 104 -5.99 0.23 -1.10
N ARG A 105 -4.96 0.91 -1.61
CA ARG A 105 -5.02 1.69 -2.83
C ARG A 105 -3.94 1.22 -3.78
N TYR A 106 -4.30 1.19 -5.06
CA TYR A 106 -3.37 0.89 -6.13
C TYR A 106 -3.36 2.04 -7.14
N PRO A 107 -2.20 2.37 -7.73
CA PRO A 107 -0.90 1.78 -7.43
C PRO A 107 -0.36 2.24 -6.06
N THR A 108 0.45 1.38 -5.42
CA THR A 108 1.27 1.75 -4.26
C THR A 108 2.74 1.54 -4.60
N VAL A 109 3.59 2.48 -4.21
CA VAL A 109 5.04 2.38 -4.34
C VAL A 109 5.63 2.39 -2.93
N LEU A 110 6.35 1.33 -2.56
CA LEU A 110 7.17 1.29 -1.36
C LEU A 110 8.60 1.66 -1.74
N TYR A 111 9.24 2.48 -0.90
CA TYR A 111 10.67 2.71 -0.95
C TYR A 111 11.31 1.96 0.22
N LEU A 112 12.25 1.07 -0.11
CA LEU A 112 13.05 0.36 0.86
C LEU A 112 14.37 1.07 1.11
N GLU A 113 14.79 1.08 2.37
CA GLU A 113 16.11 1.50 2.82
C GLU A 113 16.57 0.54 3.91
N ASP A 114 17.80 0.06 3.81
CA ASP A 114 18.36 -1.03 4.61
C ASP A 114 17.42 -2.26 4.72
N GLY A 115 16.74 -2.58 3.60
CA GLY A 115 15.82 -3.73 3.51
C GLY A 115 14.50 -3.57 4.27
N ARG A 116 14.20 -2.35 4.75
CA ARG A 116 12.99 -2.01 5.50
C ARG A 116 12.16 -0.97 4.76
N ILE A 117 10.86 -0.99 5.00
CA ILE A 117 9.95 0.02 4.42
C ILE A 117 10.25 1.37 5.06
N ASN A 118 10.88 2.27 4.33
CA ASN A 118 11.22 3.60 4.84
C ASN A 118 10.08 4.61 4.57
N ARG A 119 9.51 4.51 3.37
CA ARG A 119 8.43 5.37 2.88
C ARG A 119 7.52 4.59 1.95
N PHE A 120 6.30 5.09 1.77
CA PHE A 120 5.41 4.63 0.73
C PHE A 120 4.65 5.80 0.11
N TRP A 121 4.11 5.56 -1.07
CA TRP A 121 3.23 6.46 -1.80
C TRP A 121 2.04 5.66 -2.33
N GLU A 122 0.85 6.23 -2.24
CA GLU A 122 -0.36 5.67 -2.82
C GLU A 122 -0.86 6.60 -3.91
N GLY A 123 -1.02 6.07 -5.13
CA GLY A 123 -1.58 6.78 -6.27
C GLY A 123 -3.08 6.62 -6.35
N ASP A 124 -3.74 7.57 -7.00
CA ASP A 124 -5.13 7.46 -7.43
C ASP A 124 -5.16 7.58 -8.95
N LYS A 125 -5.66 6.55 -9.63
CA LYS A 125 -5.76 6.53 -11.10
C LYS A 125 -6.59 7.66 -11.67
N ASN A 126 -7.50 8.24 -10.86
CA ASN A 126 -8.37 9.34 -11.28
C ASN A 126 -7.74 10.71 -11.00
N ASP A 127 -6.57 10.76 -10.34
CA ASP A 127 -5.87 12.01 -10.06
C ASP A 127 -5.02 12.43 -11.27
N PRO A 128 -5.34 13.55 -11.94
CA PRO A 128 -4.53 14.05 -13.06
C PRO A 128 -3.12 14.47 -12.65
N ALA A 129 -2.87 14.71 -11.35
CA ALA A 129 -1.57 15.05 -10.79
C ALA A 129 -0.79 13.83 -10.27
N MET A 130 -1.25 12.59 -10.51
CA MET A 130 -0.62 11.36 -9.99
C MET A 130 0.88 11.29 -10.32
N GLY A 131 1.28 11.59 -11.56
CA GLY A 131 2.69 11.58 -11.96
C GLY A 131 3.53 12.62 -11.22
N THR A 132 3.01 13.84 -11.02
CA THR A 132 3.69 14.88 -10.24
C THR A 132 3.79 14.52 -8.76
N SER A 133 2.74 13.91 -8.19
CA SER A 133 2.74 13.40 -6.82
C SER A 133 3.83 12.35 -6.61
N LEU A 134 3.96 11.42 -7.57
CA LEU A 134 5.01 10.40 -7.53
C LEU A 134 6.43 10.99 -7.65
N LEU A 135 6.64 12.00 -8.50
CA LEU A 135 7.92 12.71 -8.58
C LEU A 135 8.30 13.40 -7.26
N LYS A 136 7.32 14.01 -6.57
CA LYS A 136 7.53 14.58 -5.24
C LYS A 136 7.90 13.51 -4.22
N PHE A 137 7.27 12.34 -4.29
CA PHE A 137 7.64 11.19 -3.47
C PHE A 137 9.10 10.80 -3.71
N PHE A 138 9.53 10.63 -4.96
CA PHE A 138 10.93 10.31 -5.29
C PHE A 138 11.90 11.36 -4.76
N SER A 139 11.61 12.64 -4.96
CA SER A 139 12.41 13.73 -4.40
C SER A 139 12.55 13.63 -2.88
N SER A 140 11.48 13.23 -2.17
CA SER A 140 11.48 13.10 -0.71
C SER A 140 12.34 11.94 -0.17
N VAL A 141 12.69 10.98 -1.03
CA VAL A 141 13.57 9.83 -0.70
C VAL A 141 14.92 9.91 -1.42
N GLY A 142 15.27 11.09 -1.96
CA GLY A 142 16.55 11.32 -2.64
C GLY A 142 16.68 10.59 -3.98
N LEU A 143 15.56 10.34 -4.65
CA LEU A 143 15.47 9.83 -6.02
C LEU A 143 15.12 10.97 -7.00
N LYS A 144 15.31 10.73 -8.30
CA LYS A 144 15.24 11.78 -9.34
C LYS A 144 13.93 11.79 -10.11
#